data_AF-A0A8J6HW43-F1
#
_entry.id   AF-A0A8J6HW43-F1
#
_cell.length_a   1.000
_cell.length_b   1.000
_cell.length_c   1.000
_cell.angle_alpha   90.00
_cell.angle_beta   90.00
_cell.angle_gamma   90.00
#
_symmetry.space_group_name_H-M   'P 1'
#
loop_
_entity.id
_entity.type
_entity.pdbx_description
1 polymer ?
#
loop_
_entity_poly.entity_id
_entity_poly.type
_entity_poly.pdbx_seq_one_letter_code
_entity_poly.pdbx_strand_id
1 'polypeptide(L)'
;MNSENFMKWLTEKFVKNVSAKSVLVLDNASYHNVPVQASPTSAWKKADMQKWLMERGIFFEQKCTKAELYGIIKVHKPVHKIYKIDQILAESNIPVLRLPPYHPELNPIEKIWALVKNHVAAYNITFKLDDVRKLAEAKFEAVTVQQWQNICSHVEKIEVEYMKREYIVDEVEDLIISINGEESDESDFFLSSDEEQVDEKEVQGGSSSSNLADLGCELLT
;
A
#
# COMPACT_ATOMS: atom_id res chain seq x y z
N MET A 1 0.54 -10.13 9.91
CA MET A 1 -0.59 -9.25 10.26
C MET A 1 -1.55 -9.24 9.08
N ASN A 2 -2.88 -9.19 9.28
CA ASN A 2 -3.86 -9.04 8.19
C ASN A 2 -4.78 -7.85 8.49
N SER A 3 -5.59 -7.43 7.51
CA SER A 3 -6.47 -6.27 7.66
C SER A 3 -7.45 -6.42 8.82
N GLU A 4 -8.05 -7.59 9.01
CA GLU A 4 -9.00 -7.83 10.10
C GLU A 4 -8.36 -7.64 11.49
N ASN A 5 -7.20 -8.25 11.72
CA ASN A 5 -6.48 -8.12 12.99
C ASN A 5 -6.01 -6.68 13.24
N PHE A 6 -5.56 -5.98 12.19
CA PHE A 6 -5.17 -4.58 12.29
C PHE A 6 -6.38 -3.70 12.67
N MET A 7 -7.53 -3.89 12.01
CA MET A 7 -8.76 -3.15 12.30
C MET A 7 -9.27 -3.41 13.71
N LYS A 8 -9.17 -4.65 14.18
CA LYS A 8 -9.50 -5.00 15.57
C LYS A 8 -8.59 -4.27 16.55
N TRP A 9 -7.28 -4.30 16.34
CA TRP A 9 -6.35 -3.55 17.18
C TRP A 9 -6.62 -2.05 17.14
N LEU A 10 -6.89 -1.48 15.96
CA LEU A 10 -7.14 -0.06 15.77
C LEU A 10 -8.35 0.40 16.59
N THR A 11 -9.47 -0.32 16.47
CA THR A 11 -10.73 0.05 17.12
C THR A 11 -10.77 -0.32 18.61
N GLU A 12 -10.27 -1.49 18.99
CA GLU A 12 -10.38 -1.98 20.36
C GLU A 12 -9.27 -1.48 21.29
N LYS A 13 -8.10 -1.15 20.74
CA LYS A 13 -6.91 -0.75 21.51
C LYS A 13 -6.46 0.65 21.18
N PHE A 14 -6.12 0.95 19.93
CA PHE A 14 -5.50 2.23 19.58
C PHE A 14 -6.40 3.43 19.87
N VAL A 15 -7.62 3.46 19.31
CA VAL A 15 -8.57 4.58 19.46
C VAL A 15 -8.91 4.86 20.94
N LYS A 16 -8.94 3.83 21.79
CA LYS A 16 -9.28 3.97 23.21
C LYS A 16 -8.15 4.52 24.07
N ASN A 17 -6.90 4.42 23.61
CA ASN A 17 -5.71 4.77 24.39
C ASN A 17 -4.96 6.00 23.85
N VAL A 18 -5.32 6.47 22.65
CA VAL A 18 -4.68 7.62 22.04
C VAL A 18 -5.21 8.93 22.64
N SER A 19 -4.31 9.87 22.90
CA SER A 19 -4.68 11.19 23.43
C SER A 19 -5.33 12.08 22.38
N ALA A 20 -6.17 13.02 22.80
CA ALA A 20 -6.73 14.02 21.90
C ALA A 20 -5.62 14.82 21.20
N LYS A 21 -5.86 15.26 19.96
CA LYS A 21 -4.90 16.00 19.11
C LYS A 21 -3.67 15.20 18.68
N SER A 22 -3.81 13.87 18.57
CA SER A 22 -2.77 13.02 17.99
C SER A 22 -2.99 12.82 16.49
N VAL A 23 -1.90 12.60 15.75
CA VAL A 23 -1.91 12.18 14.34
C VAL A 23 -1.44 10.73 14.27
N LEU A 24 -2.11 9.89 13.49
CA LEU A 24 -1.61 8.54 13.19
C LEU A 24 -0.78 8.59 11.90
N VAL A 25 0.50 8.17 11.99
CA VAL A 25 1.38 8.05 10.83
C VAL A 25 1.47 6.58 10.42
N LEU A 26 1.28 6.28 9.14
CA LEU A 26 1.28 4.91 8.60
C LEU A 26 2.24 4.77 7.41
N ASP A 27 2.87 3.61 7.33
CA ASP A 27 3.56 3.15 6.14
C ASP A 27 2.56 2.62 5.08
N ASN A 28 3.08 2.23 3.91
CA ASN A 28 2.26 1.79 2.79
C ASN A 28 1.92 0.29 2.79
N ALA A 29 1.84 -0.34 3.96
CA ALA A 29 1.41 -1.73 4.03
C ALA A 29 -0.01 -1.91 3.45
N SER A 30 -0.21 -2.97 2.66
CA SER A 30 -1.47 -3.20 1.91
C SER A 30 -2.71 -3.18 2.79
N TYR A 31 -2.61 -3.68 4.03
CA TYR A 31 -3.71 -3.72 4.99
C TYR A 31 -4.04 -2.36 5.64
N HIS A 32 -3.17 -1.35 5.54
CA HIS A 32 -3.48 0.06 5.88
C HIS A 32 -4.27 0.75 4.75
N ASN A 33 -4.13 0.24 3.52
CA ASN A 33 -4.60 0.87 2.30
C ASN A 33 -5.81 0.14 1.69
N VAL A 34 -6.68 -0.41 2.54
CA VAL A 34 -7.92 -1.08 2.08
C VAL A 34 -8.97 -0.03 1.70
N PRO A 35 -9.35 0.09 0.42
CA PRO A 35 -10.29 1.10 -0.03
C PRO A 35 -11.70 0.81 0.48
N VAL A 36 -12.47 1.86 0.73
CA VAL A 36 -13.91 1.74 1.05
C VAL A 36 -14.68 1.28 -0.18
N GLN A 37 -14.38 1.89 -1.33
CA GLN A 37 -14.90 1.49 -2.63
C GLN A 37 -13.73 1.18 -3.56
N ALA A 38 -13.61 -0.08 -3.96
CA ALA A 38 -12.62 -0.48 -4.95
C ALA A 38 -12.97 0.19 -6.29
N SER A 39 -11.95 0.76 -6.93
CA SER A 39 -12.06 1.18 -8.33
C SER A 39 -11.58 0.02 -9.22
N PRO A 40 -12.26 -0.26 -10.34
CA PRO A 40 -11.86 -1.33 -11.23
C PRO A 40 -10.43 -1.14 -11.74
N THR A 41 -9.70 -2.23 -11.85
CA THR A 41 -8.38 -2.30 -12.48
C THR A 41 -8.49 -3.00 -13.84
N SER A 42 -7.45 -2.96 -14.66
CA SER A 42 -7.42 -3.65 -15.96
C SER A 42 -7.66 -5.16 -15.83
N ALA A 43 -7.41 -5.75 -14.66
CA ALA A 43 -7.68 -7.16 -14.38
C ALA A 43 -9.18 -7.49 -14.17
N TRP A 44 -10.02 -6.51 -13.82
CA TRP A 44 -11.44 -6.75 -13.51
C TRP A 44 -12.22 -7.33 -14.69
N LYS A 45 -13.30 -8.06 -14.41
CA LYS A 45 -14.18 -8.58 -15.46
C LYS A 45 -14.99 -7.44 -16.07
N LYS A 46 -15.34 -7.58 -17.35
CA LYS A 46 -16.18 -6.61 -18.07
C LYS A 46 -17.49 -6.30 -17.32
N ALA A 47 -18.15 -7.34 -16.78
CA ALA A 47 -19.39 -7.18 -16.02
C ALA A 47 -19.20 -6.32 -14.75
N ASP A 48 -18.10 -6.50 -14.03
CA ASP A 48 -17.81 -5.73 -12.81
C ASP A 48 -17.48 -4.27 -13.14
N MET A 49 -16.79 -4.01 -14.25
CA MET A 49 -16.55 -2.67 -14.77
C MET A 49 -17.86 -1.96 -15.14
N GLN A 50 -18.77 -2.66 -15.83
CA GLN A 50 -20.09 -2.13 -16.17
C GLN A 50 -20.91 -1.83 -14.92
N LYS A 51 -20.91 -2.74 -13.94
CA LYS A 51 -21.59 -2.55 -12.65
C LYS A 51 -21.09 -1.29 -11.94
N TRP A 52 -19.77 -1.10 -11.86
CA TRP A 52 -19.17 0.08 -11.24
C TRP A 52 -19.57 1.39 -11.93
N LEU A 53 -19.62 1.39 -13.27
CA LEU A 53 -20.07 2.55 -14.05
C LEU A 53 -21.57 2.83 -13.82
N MET A 54 -22.43 1.80 -13.80
CA MET A 54 -23.86 1.94 -13.52
C MET A 54 -24.13 2.48 -12.10
N GLU A 55 -23.45 1.95 -11.08
CA GLU A 55 -23.58 2.39 -9.69
C GLU A 55 -23.23 3.88 -9.50
N ARG A 56 -22.42 4.43 -10.40
CA ARG A 56 -22.01 5.84 -10.43
C ARG A 56 -22.78 6.69 -11.43
N GLY A 57 -23.76 6.10 -12.14
CA GLY A 57 -24.55 6.79 -13.16
C GLY A 57 -23.75 7.24 -14.38
N ILE A 58 -22.60 6.61 -14.65
CA ILE A 58 -21.74 6.94 -15.79
C ILE A 58 -22.26 6.19 -17.02
N PHE A 59 -22.53 6.94 -18.09
CA PHE A 59 -22.99 6.36 -19.35
C PHE A 59 -21.88 5.56 -20.03
N PHE A 60 -22.23 4.39 -20.56
CA PHE A 60 -21.38 3.60 -21.45
C PHE A 60 -22.27 2.83 -22.44
N GLU A 61 -21.71 2.50 -23.61
CA GLU A 61 -22.42 1.66 -24.58
C GLU A 61 -22.24 0.18 -24.22
N GLN A 62 -23.31 -0.62 -24.26
CA GLN A 62 -23.28 -2.04 -23.86
C GLN A 62 -22.28 -2.88 -24.70
N LYS A 63 -22.00 -2.40 -25.91
CA LYS A 63 -21.09 -3.01 -26.89
C LYS A 63 -19.62 -2.73 -26.59
N CYS A 64 -19.32 -1.74 -25.74
CA CYS A 64 -17.94 -1.34 -25.44
C CYS A 64 -17.09 -2.55 -25.03
N THR A 65 -15.89 -2.59 -25.56
CA THR A 65 -14.85 -3.54 -25.18
C THR A 65 -14.39 -3.28 -23.74
N LYS A 66 -13.69 -4.26 -23.15
CA LYS A 66 -13.11 -4.10 -21.82
C LYS A 66 -12.13 -2.92 -21.75
N ALA A 67 -11.38 -2.66 -22.82
CA ALA A 67 -10.43 -1.56 -22.90
C ALA A 67 -11.13 -0.19 -22.93
N GLU A 68 -12.20 -0.05 -23.72
CA GLU A 68 -13.00 1.19 -23.78
C GLU A 68 -13.67 1.50 -22.44
N LEU A 69 -14.27 0.48 -21.79
CA LEU A 69 -14.84 0.63 -20.46
C LEU A 69 -13.78 1.07 -19.44
N TYR A 70 -12.59 0.47 -19.49
CA TYR A 70 -11.48 0.86 -18.61
C TYR A 70 -10.97 2.28 -18.90
N GLY A 71 -10.99 2.72 -20.16
CA GLY A 71 -10.68 4.11 -20.54
C GLY A 71 -11.64 5.11 -19.90
N ILE A 72 -12.95 4.83 -19.92
CA ILE A 72 -13.96 5.65 -19.23
C ILE A 72 -13.71 5.64 -17.72
N ILE A 73 -13.44 4.47 -17.14
CA ILE A 73 -13.16 4.33 -15.71
C ILE A 73 -11.93 5.15 -15.28
N LYS A 74 -10.86 5.19 -16.08
CA LYS A 74 -9.66 5.99 -15.79
C LYS A 74 -9.98 7.47 -15.63
N VAL A 75 -10.83 8.03 -16.49
CA VAL A 75 -11.23 9.44 -16.46
C VAL A 75 -12.11 9.75 -15.24
N HIS A 76 -12.96 8.81 -14.85
CA HIS A 76 -13.90 8.98 -13.73
C HIS A 76 -13.38 8.42 -12.39
N LYS A 77 -12.14 7.93 -12.34
CA LYS A 77 -11.54 7.40 -11.13
C LYS A 77 -11.33 8.55 -10.13
N PRO A 78 -11.75 8.40 -8.86
CA PRO A 78 -11.50 9.43 -7.87
C PRO A 78 -9.99 9.63 -7.72
N VAL A 79 -9.55 10.89 -7.77
CA VAL A 79 -8.15 11.29 -7.60
C VAL A 79 -7.64 10.85 -6.22
N HIS A 80 -8.48 11.00 -5.19
CA HIS A 80 -8.17 10.59 -3.83
C HIS A 80 -8.89 9.30 -3.47
N LYS A 81 -8.11 8.27 -3.12
CA LYS A 81 -8.64 7.02 -2.57
C LYS A 81 -9.02 7.25 -1.10
N ILE A 82 -10.23 6.82 -0.73
CA ILE A 82 -10.68 6.82 0.66
C ILE A 82 -10.48 5.42 1.22
N TYR A 83 -9.74 5.30 2.31
CA TYR A 83 -9.46 4.03 2.97
C TYR A 83 -10.36 3.81 4.17
N LYS A 84 -10.65 2.53 4.47
CA LYS A 84 -11.53 2.15 5.60
C LYS A 84 -11.03 2.71 6.94
N ILE A 85 -9.71 2.73 7.13
CA ILE A 85 -9.09 3.24 8.36
C ILE A 85 -9.30 4.73 8.54
N ASP A 86 -9.32 5.50 7.44
CA ASP A 86 -9.46 6.95 7.47
C ASP A 86 -10.86 7.33 7.94
N GLN A 87 -11.89 6.58 7.54
CA GLN A 87 -13.27 6.80 7.99
C GLN A 87 -13.42 6.59 9.51
N ILE A 88 -12.88 5.49 10.03
CA ILE A 88 -12.95 5.17 11.46
C ILE A 88 -12.21 6.21 12.30
N LEU A 89 -11.05 6.65 11.83
CA LEU A 89 -10.25 7.63 12.55
C LEU A 89 -10.82 9.04 12.41
N ALA A 90 -11.48 9.37 11.29
CA ALA A 90 -12.22 10.62 11.14
C ALA A 90 -13.39 10.72 12.14
N GLU A 91 -14.13 9.63 12.38
CA GLU A 91 -15.18 9.58 13.43
C GLU A 91 -14.60 9.87 14.83
N SER A 92 -13.33 9.49 15.04
CA SER A 92 -12.60 9.73 16.29
C SER A 92 -11.79 11.04 16.30
N ASN A 93 -11.91 11.88 15.26
CA ASN A 93 -11.16 13.12 15.07
C ASN A 93 -9.63 12.94 15.13
N ILE A 94 -9.12 11.82 14.60
CA ILE A 94 -7.69 11.50 14.50
C ILE A 94 -7.28 11.61 13.02
N PRO A 95 -6.51 12.63 12.63
CA PRO A 95 -5.97 12.70 11.27
C PRO A 95 -4.97 11.58 11.00
N VAL A 96 -4.94 11.13 9.75
CA VAL A 96 -4.02 10.08 9.25
C VAL A 96 -3.03 10.71 8.28
N LEU A 97 -1.74 10.46 8.50
CA LEU A 97 -0.65 10.79 7.59
C LEU A 97 -0.07 9.50 7.03
N ARG A 98 0.12 9.42 5.71
CA ARG A 98 0.78 8.28 5.06
C ARG A 98 2.16 8.72 4.60
N LEU A 99 3.15 7.88 4.86
CA LEU A 99 4.51 8.11 4.40
C LEU A 99 4.62 7.88 2.89
N PRO A 100 5.55 8.54 2.20
CA PRO A 100 5.90 8.21 0.82
C PRO A 100 6.31 6.74 0.67
N PRO A 101 5.93 6.06 -0.43
CA PRO A 101 6.39 4.70 -0.72
C PRO A 101 7.92 4.62 -0.79
N TYR A 102 8.49 3.51 -0.32
CA TYR A 102 9.94 3.23 -0.39
C TYR A 102 10.88 4.18 0.37
N HIS A 103 10.36 4.97 1.31
CA HIS A 103 11.15 5.89 2.13
C HIS A 103 11.13 5.53 3.63
N PRO A 104 11.70 4.37 4.05
CA PRO A 104 11.72 3.96 5.45
C PRO A 104 12.52 4.90 6.36
N GLU A 105 13.44 5.69 5.81
CA GLU A 105 14.20 6.71 6.51
C GLU A 105 13.33 7.87 7.03
N LEU A 106 12.15 8.07 6.43
CA LEU A 106 11.14 9.02 6.87
C LEU A 106 10.22 8.45 7.96
N ASN A 107 10.40 7.18 8.36
CA ASN A 107 9.63 6.54 9.41
C ASN A 107 10.43 6.46 10.73
N PRO A 108 10.12 7.29 11.75
CA PRO A 108 10.86 7.27 13.02
C PRO A 108 10.86 5.90 13.71
N ILE A 109 9.79 5.11 13.57
CA ILE A 109 9.67 3.81 14.25
C ILE A 109 10.71 2.80 13.75
N GLU A 110 11.16 2.91 12.50
CA GLU A 110 12.19 2.03 11.94
C GLU A 110 13.53 2.19 12.67
N LYS A 111 13.87 3.43 13.05
CA LYS A 111 15.09 3.74 13.82
C LYS A 111 14.98 3.21 15.25
N ILE A 112 13.79 3.26 15.84
CA ILE A 112 13.53 2.68 17.17
C ILE A 112 13.64 1.16 17.11
N TRP A 113 13.05 0.52 16.11
CA TRP A 113 13.18 -0.91 15.89
C TRP A 113 14.63 -1.33 15.66
N ALA A 114 15.44 -0.52 14.96
CA ALA A 114 16.87 -0.79 14.84
C ALA A 114 17.57 -0.81 16.21
N LEU A 115 17.27 0.13 17.12
CA LEU A 115 17.80 0.14 18.48
C LEU A 115 17.40 -1.11 19.27
N VAL A 116 16.14 -1.52 19.16
CA VAL A 116 15.62 -2.72 19.84
C VAL A 116 16.26 -3.99 19.29
N LYS A 117 16.32 -4.13 17.96
CA LYS A 117 16.95 -5.27 17.29
C LYS A 117 18.43 -5.40 17.65
N ASN A 118 19.18 -4.29 17.67
CA ASN A 118 20.59 -4.30 18.05
C ASN A 118 20.78 -4.71 19.51
N HIS A 119 19.90 -4.28 20.41
CA HIS A 119 19.93 -4.72 21.81
C HIS A 119 19.65 -6.23 21.93
N VAL A 120 18.57 -6.71 21.31
CA VAL A 120 18.24 -8.14 21.34
C VAL A 120 19.39 -8.97 20.75
N ALA A 121 19.98 -8.56 19.63
CA ALA A 121 21.09 -9.27 19.00
C ALA A 121 22.33 -9.35 19.89
N ALA A 122 22.60 -8.31 20.70
CA ALA A 122 23.77 -8.28 21.59
C ALA A 122 23.61 -9.15 22.84
N TYR A 123 22.38 -9.33 23.34
CA TYR A 123 22.12 -10.00 24.63
C TYR A 123 21.40 -11.34 24.52
N ASN A 124 20.85 -11.68 23.34
CA ASN A 124 20.18 -12.97 23.13
C ASN A 124 21.20 -14.11 22.98
N ILE A 125 21.50 -14.76 24.10
CA ILE A 125 22.41 -15.91 24.15
C ILE A 125 21.69 -17.27 24.04
N THR A 126 20.38 -17.30 24.29
CA THR A 126 19.61 -18.56 24.41
C THR A 126 18.88 -18.94 23.12
N PHE A 127 18.71 -17.99 22.19
CA PHE A 127 17.93 -18.13 20.96
C PHE A 127 16.46 -18.55 21.19
N LYS A 128 15.94 -18.34 22.40
CA LYS A 128 14.54 -18.61 22.74
C LYS A 128 13.67 -17.38 22.50
N LEU A 129 12.47 -17.61 21.98
CA LEU A 129 11.53 -16.53 21.68
C LEU A 129 11.10 -15.76 22.95
N ASP A 130 10.96 -16.43 24.08
CA ASP A 130 10.60 -15.79 25.36
C ASP A 130 11.68 -14.81 25.84
N ASP A 131 12.95 -15.13 25.60
CA ASP A 131 14.06 -14.26 25.99
C ASP A 131 14.17 -13.07 25.02
N VAL A 132 13.93 -13.29 23.72
CA VAL A 132 13.78 -12.21 22.73
C VAL A 132 12.68 -11.24 23.16
N ARG A 133 11.53 -11.75 23.59
CA ARG A 133 10.40 -10.94 24.05
C ARG A 133 10.79 -10.08 25.26
N LYS A 134 11.36 -10.68 26.30
CA LYS A 134 11.78 -9.96 27.51
C LYS A 134 12.81 -8.88 27.22
N LEU A 135 13.81 -9.19 26.38
CA LEU A 135 14.83 -8.22 25.97
C LEU A 135 14.24 -7.06 25.17
N ALA A 136 13.28 -7.35 24.29
CA ALA A 136 12.58 -6.31 23.53
C ALA A 136 11.74 -5.41 24.44
N GLU A 137 10.92 -5.99 25.32
CA GLU A 137 10.08 -5.26 26.29
C GLU A 137 10.95 -4.37 27.20
N ALA A 138 12.02 -4.92 27.79
CA ALA A 138 12.96 -4.15 28.61
C ALA A 138 13.63 -3.02 27.82
N LYS A 139 13.96 -3.24 26.55
CA LYS A 139 14.55 -2.19 25.72
C LYS A 139 13.56 -1.09 25.39
N PHE A 140 12.29 -1.42 25.11
CA PHE A 140 11.23 -0.45 24.89
C PHE A 140 11.01 0.43 26.12
N GLU A 141 10.98 -0.14 27.32
CA GLU A 141 10.88 0.60 28.58
C GLU A 141 12.07 1.53 28.82
N ALA A 142 13.26 1.13 28.36
CA ALA A 142 14.48 1.91 28.47
C ALA A 142 14.61 3.03 27.41
N VAL A 143 13.74 3.09 26.39
CA VAL A 143 13.75 4.18 25.41
C VAL A 143 13.25 5.44 26.09
N THR A 144 14.13 6.43 26.20
CA THR A 144 13.81 7.71 26.82
C THR A 144 13.07 8.65 25.86
N VAL A 145 12.32 9.60 26.42
CA VAL A 145 11.68 10.69 25.66
C VAL A 145 12.70 11.46 24.81
N GLN A 146 13.89 11.72 25.37
CA GLN A 146 14.95 12.44 24.66
C GLN A 146 15.48 11.64 23.45
N GLN A 147 15.61 10.32 23.57
CA GLN A 147 15.99 9.47 22.43
C GLN A 147 14.93 9.50 21.33
N TRP A 148 13.65 9.45 21.70
CA TRP A 148 12.56 9.56 20.74
C TRP A 148 12.57 10.91 20.01
N GLN A 149 12.71 12.01 20.75
CA GLN A 149 12.81 13.35 20.20
C GLN A 149 14.00 13.49 19.23
N ASN A 150 15.18 12.99 19.62
CA ASN A 150 16.37 13.02 18.77
C ASN A 150 16.16 12.25 17.45
N ILE A 151 15.43 11.14 17.49
CA ILE A 151 15.09 10.36 16.30
C ILE A 151 14.13 11.13 15.40
N CYS A 152 13.07 11.74 15.96
CA CYS A 152 12.16 12.60 15.20
C CYS A 152 12.90 13.77 14.55
N SER A 153 13.73 14.51 15.30
CA SER A 153 14.51 15.62 14.75
C SER A 153 15.52 15.19 13.69
N HIS A 154 16.00 13.94 13.73
CA HIS A 154 16.84 13.41 12.67
C HIS A 154 16.03 13.09 11.41
N VAL A 155 14.81 12.55 11.54
CA VAL A 155 13.90 12.34 10.42
C VAL A 155 13.50 13.67 9.76
N GLU A 156 13.17 14.69 10.55
CA GLU A 156 12.89 16.05 10.05
C GLU A 156 14.05 16.62 9.24
N LYS A 157 15.30 16.38 9.67
CA LYS A 157 16.49 16.81 8.89
C LYS A 157 16.57 16.09 7.55
N ILE A 158 16.26 14.79 7.49
CA ILE A 158 16.24 14.04 6.23
C ILE A 158 15.16 14.60 5.30
N GLU A 159 13.98 14.87 5.82
CA GLU A 159 12.88 15.49 5.07
C GLU A 159 13.28 16.84 4.47
N VAL A 160 13.90 17.72 5.26
CA VAL A 160 14.40 19.01 4.78
C VAL A 160 15.45 18.84 3.68
N GLU A 161 16.34 17.86 3.79
CA GLU A 161 17.33 17.58 2.75
C GLU A 161 16.69 17.05 1.45
N TYR A 162 15.60 16.28 1.54
CA TYR A 162 14.85 15.85 0.36
C TYR A 162 14.14 17.01 -0.32
N MET A 163 13.47 17.87 0.45
CA MET A 163 12.81 19.07 -0.07
C MET A 163 13.79 19.99 -0.82
N LYS A 164 15.02 20.14 -0.31
CA LYS A 164 16.06 20.92 -1.00
C LYS A 164 16.49 20.31 -2.34
N ARG A 165 16.54 18.98 -2.43
CA ARG A 165 16.95 18.27 -3.65
C ARG A 165 15.85 18.30 -4.70
N GLU A 166 14.59 18.21 -4.29
CA GLU A 166 13.44 18.31 -5.18
C GLU A 166 13.42 19.66 -5.90
N TYR A 167 13.61 20.76 -5.17
CA TYR A 167 13.70 22.10 -5.76
C TYR A 167 14.80 22.23 -6.82
N ILE A 168 15.92 21.53 -6.64
CA ILE A 168 17.01 21.52 -7.63
C ILE A 168 16.59 20.76 -8.90
N VAL A 169 15.87 19.65 -8.76
CA VAL A 169 15.40 18.86 -9.92
C VAL A 169 14.39 19.64 -10.76
N ASP A 170 13.52 20.42 -10.13
CA ASP A 170 12.57 21.29 -10.84
C ASP A 170 13.26 22.50 -11.51
N GLU A 171 14.39 22.98 -10.99
CA GLU A 171 15.18 24.06 -11.59
C GLU A 171 16.08 23.62 -12.76
N VAL A 172 16.40 22.33 -12.88
CA VAL A 172 17.07 21.81 -14.09
C VAL A 172 16.02 21.64 -15.19
N GLU A 173 15.78 22.72 -15.95
CA GLU A 173 15.09 22.66 -17.24
C GLU A 173 15.67 21.53 -18.10
N ASP A 174 14.78 20.74 -18.71
CA ASP A 174 15.01 19.58 -19.58
C ASP A 174 16.47 19.42 -20.05
N LEU A 175 17.19 18.45 -19.47
CA LEU A 175 18.41 17.93 -20.07
C LEU A 175 18.03 17.23 -21.39
N ILE A 176 17.95 17.99 -22.48
CA ILE A 176 17.78 17.47 -23.83
C ILE A 176 19.07 16.70 -24.18
N ILE A 177 19.05 15.38 -23.99
CA ILE A 177 20.09 14.49 -24.51
C ILE A 177 19.90 14.46 -26.03
N SER A 178 20.67 15.27 -26.75
CA SER A 178 20.66 15.28 -28.22
C SER A 178 21.42 14.05 -28.72
N ILE A 179 20.69 12.97 -29.03
CA ILE A 179 21.24 11.76 -29.64
C ILE A 179 21.28 11.95 -31.16
N ASN A 180 22.35 12.54 -31.67
CA ASN A 180 22.77 12.41 -33.07
C ASN A 180 24.25 11.97 -33.03
N GLY A 181 24.69 10.79 -33.43
CA GLY A 181 24.07 9.59 -33.95
C GLY A 181 25.23 8.76 -34.48
N GLU A 182 25.49 7.61 -33.86
CA GLU A 182 26.19 6.44 -34.43
C GLU A 182 26.05 5.29 -33.40
N GLU A 183 25.61 4.13 -33.91
CA GLU A 183 25.04 2.97 -33.23
C GLU A 183 25.73 2.51 -31.93
N SER A 184 24.94 2.29 -30.87
CA SER A 184 25.17 1.19 -29.91
C SER A 184 23.95 0.98 -28.99
N ASP A 185 23.29 -0.16 -29.17
CA ASP A 185 22.36 -0.89 -28.30
C ASP A 185 21.31 -0.10 -27.48
N GLU A 186 20.13 -0.02 -28.09
CA GLU A 186 18.83 0.32 -27.48
C GLU A 186 18.53 -0.56 -26.26
N SER A 187 18.75 -0.03 -25.05
CA SER A 187 18.06 -0.52 -23.86
C SER A 187 16.92 0.43 -23.53
N ASP A 188 15.72 0.10 -24.01
CA ASP A 188 14.46 0.75 -23.68
C ASP A 188 14.27 0.83 -22.15
N PHE A 189 14.54 1.98 -21.55
CA PHE A 189 14.16 2.27 -20.17
C PHE A 189 12.68 2.68 -20.13
N PHE A 190 11.80 1.70 -20.32
CA PHE A 190 10.37 1.87 -20.14
C PHE A 190 10.07 1.91 -18.63
N LEU A 191 9.80 3.10 -18.08
CA LEU A 191 9.20 3.20 -16.75
C LEU A 191 7.73 2.76 -16.83
N SER A 192 7.49 1.44 -16.81
CA SER A 192 6.18 0.90 -16.44
C SER A 192 6.03 1.00 -14.93
N SER A 193 5.50 2.12 -14.44
CA SER A 193 4.90 2.16 -13.10
C SER A 193 3.55 1.44 -13.15
N ASP A 194 3.58 0.11 -13.14
CA ASP A 194 2.44 -0.74 -12.78
C ASP A 194 2.99 -2.10 -12.31
N GLU A 195 3.34 -2.19 -11.03
CA GLU A 195 3.37 -3.48 -10.33
C GLU A 195 2.30 -3.48 -9.23
N GLU A 196 1.07 -3.85 -9.61
CA GLU A 196 0.13 -4.44 -8.66
C GLU A 196 0.53 -5.91 -8.46
N GLN A 197 1.16 -6.23 -7.32
CA GLN A 197 1.43 -7.61 -6.93
C GLN A 197 0.11 -8.33 -6.63
N VAL A 198 -0.21 -9.32 -7.47
CA VAL A 198 -1.24 -10.32 -7.19
C VAL A 198 -0.52 -11.57 -6.70
N ASP A 199 -0.70 -11.90 -5.42
CA ASP A 199 -0.27 -13.18 -4.86
C ASP A 199 -1.03 -14.34 -5.54
N GLU A 200 -0.33 -15.12 -6.35
CA GLU A 200 -0.76 -16.44 -6.79
C GLU A 200 -0.71 -17.40 -5.59
N LYS A 201 -1.86 -18.00 -5.24
CA LYS A 201 -1.87 -19.26 -4.49
C LYS A 201 -2.13 -20.40 -5.45
N GLU A 202 -1.14 -21.29 -5.53
CA GLU A 202 -1.18 -22.57 -6.21
C GLU A 202 -2.46 -23.36 -5.90
N VAL A 203 -3.15 -23.77 -6.96
CA VAL A 203 -4.13 -24.85 -6.92
C VAL A 203 -3.36 -26.14 -7.13
N GLN A 204 -3.10 -26.89 -6.05
CA GLN A 204 -2.77 -28.30 -6.17
C GLN A 204 -4.04 -29.10 -6.47
N GLY A 205 -3.98 -29.83 -7.58
CA GLY A 205 -5.07 -30.63 -8.11
C GLY A 205 -5.46 -31.83 -7.23
N GLY A 206 -6.73 -32.19 -7.35
CA GLY A 206 -7.28 -33.48 -6.96
C GLY A 206 -8.24 -33.94 -8.04
N SER A 207 -7.77 -34.85 -8.90
CA SER A 207 -8.57 -35.60 -9.86
C SER A 207 -9.57 -36.51 -9.13
N SER A 208 -10.83 -36.56 -9.60
CA SER A 208 -11.61 -37.80 -9.75
C SER A 208 -12.89 -37.54 -10.56
N SER A 209 -13.00 -38.27 -11.69
CA SER A 209 -14.18 -38.87 -12.36
C SER A 209 -15.57 -38.58 -11.77
N SER A 210 -16.67 -38.43 -12.51
CA SER A 210 -17.10 -38.92 -13.82
C SER A 210 -18.54 -38.45 -14.04
N ASN A 211 -18.92 -38.05 -15.26
CA ASN A 211 -19.97 -38.72 -16.05
C ASN A 211 -20.33 -37.89 -17.28
N LEU A 212 -20.14 -38.53 -18.45
CA LEU A 212 -20.81 -38.23 -19.70
C LEU A 212 -22.32 -38.46 -19.58
N ALA A 213 -23.09 -37.62 -20.29
CA ALA A 213 -24.36 -37.87 -20.98
C ALA A 213 -25.18 -36.56 -20.92
N ASP A 214 -25.90 -36.09 -21.93
CA ASP A 214 -26.05 -36.39 -23.35
C ASP A 214 -27.00 -35.28 -23.88
N LEU A 215 -26.92 -34.97 -25.18
CA LEU A 215 -27.95 -34.43 -26.08
C LEU A 215 -28.88 -33.26 -25.66
N GLY A 216 -29.02 -32.29 -26.57
CA GLY A 216 -30.33 -31.66 -26.81
C GLY A 216 -30.34 -30.20 -27.24
N CYS A 217 -29.98 -29.95 -28.50
CA CYS A 217 -30.43 -28.77 -29.25
C CYS A 217 -31.95 -28.83 -29.44
N GLU A 218 -32.69 -27.74 -29.17
CA GLU A 218 -33.94 -27.27 -29.84
C GLU A 218 -34.47 -26.05 -29.04
N LEU A 219 -34.45 -24.82 -29.56
CA LEU A 219 -35.44 -24.14 -30.43
C LEU A 219 -36.84 -23.93 -29.80
N LEU A 220 -37.20 -22.64 -29.67
CA LEU A 220 -38.55 -22.04 -29.58
C LEU A 220 -39.31 -22.32 -28.26
N THR A 221 -39.95 -21.37 -27.56
CA THR A 221 -40.60 -20.10 -27.92
C THR A 221 -40.68 -19.23 -26.66
#